data_AF-A0A6A6Y9V2-F1
#
_entry.id   AF-A0A6A6Y9V2-F1
#
_cell.length_a   1.000
_cell.length_b   1.000
_cell.length_c   1.000
_cell.angle_alpha   90.00
_cell.angle_beta   90.00
_cell.angle_gamma   90.00
#
_symmetry.space_group_name_H-M   'P 1'
#
loop_
_entity.id
_entity.type
_entity.pdbx_description
1 polymer ?
#
loop_
_entity_poly.entity_id
_entity_poly.type
_entity_poly.pdbx_seq_one_letter_code
_entity_poly.pdbx_strand_id
1 'polypeptide(L)'
;MSATAPPISPTRFAAALKDLPLSSLHGKAAELRNSITHLQHSNKELQPFATEGDEVCKDAIAENEEVVDRMEHRILLLRAEVEGRGM
;
A
#
# COMPACT_ATOMS: atom_id res chain seq x y z
N MET A 1 17.22 -0.50 0.66
CA MET A 1 17.38 0.63 -0.28
C MET A 1 16.53 1.79 0.25
N SER A 2 17.18 2.87 0.71
CA SER A 2 16.53 4.02 1.33
C SER A 2 15.89 4.90 0.26
N ALA A 3 14.56 4.95 0.21
CA ALA A 3 13.82 5.83 -0.68
C ALA A 3 13.56 7.16 0.05
N THR A 4 14.51 8.09 -0.07
CA THR A 4 14.47 9.44 0.55
C THR A 4 13.47 10.39 -0.13
N ALA A 5 12.50 9.87 -0.89
CA ALA A 5 11.42 10.66 -1.47
C ALA A 5 10.20 10.60 -0.52
N PRO A 6 9.62 11.74 -0.13
CA PRO A 6 8.40 11.73 0.66
C PRO A 6 7.32 10.95 -0.10
N PRO A 7 6.50 10.14 0.59
CA PRO A 7 5.42 9.41 -0.07
C PRO A 7 4.56 10.36 -0.91
N ILE A 8 4.22 9.96 -2.13
CA ILE A 8 3.26 10.70 -2.96
C ILE A 8 1.97 10.92 -2.16
N SER A 9 1.52 12.17 -2.10
CA SER A 9 0.29 12.51 -1.39
C SER A 9 -0.93 11.87 -2.07
N PRO A 10 -1.99 11.52 -1.32
CA PRO A 10 -3.22 10.97 -1.90
C PRO A 10 -3.79 11.84 -3.02
N THR A 11 -3.76 13.16 -2.87
CA THR A 11 -4.25 14.12 -3.88
C THR A 11 -3.45 14.05 -5.18
N ARG A 12 -2.11 13.99 -5.10
CA ARG A 12 -1.27 13.87 -6.30
C ARG A 12 -1.45 12.51 -6.97
N PHE A 13 -1.61 11.46 -6.17
CA PHE A 13 -1.91 10.13 -6.69
C PHE A 13 -3.23 10.13 -7.47
N ALA A 14 -4.31 10.62 -6.86
CA ALA A 14 -5.63 10.69 -7.48
C ALA A 14 -5.63 11.53 -8.77
N ALA A 15 -4.93 12.67 -8.79
CA ALA A 15 -4.80 13.49 -9.99
C ALA A 15 -4.15 12.72 -11.16
N ALA A 16 -3.10 11.94 -10.87
CA ALA A 16 -2.41 11.16 -11.90
C ALA A 16 -3.25 9.99 -12.45
N LEU A 17 -4.22 9.48 -11.70
CA LEU A 17 -5.07 8.37 -12.17
C LEU A 17 -5.94 8.75 -13.37
N LYS A 18 -6.35 10.02 -13.45
CA LYS A 18 -7.24 10.54 -14.50
C LYS A 18 -6.67 10.37 -15.90
N ASP A 19 -5.34 10.44 -16.03
CA ASP A 19 -4.64 10.37 -17.31
C ASP A 19 -4.27 8.92 -17.71
N LEU A 20 -4.53 7.94 -16.85
CA LEU A 20 -4.14 6.54 -17.10
C LEU A 20 -5.24 5.76 -17.82
N PRO A 21 -4.89 4.82 -18.71
CA PRO A 21 -5.85 3.88 -19.28
C PRO A 21 -6.30 2.87 -18.21
N LEU A 22 -7.47 2.27 -18.41
CA LEU A 22 -8.06 1.32 -17.47
C LEU A 22 -7.15 0.13 -17.12
N SER A 23 -6.45 -0.41 -18.11
CA SER A 23 -5.51 -1.51 -17.92
C SER A 23 -4.42 -1.15 -16.92
N SER A 24 -3.91 0.09 -16.96
CA SER A 24 -2.94 0.59 -15.99
C SER A 24 -3.54 0.75 -14.59
N LEU A 25 -4.81 1.15 -14.46
CA LEU A 25 -5.49 1.23 -13.17
C LEU A 25 -5.62 -0.16 -12.52
N HIS A 26 -6.05 -1.17 -13.29
CA HIS A 26 -6.13 -2.55 -12.80
C HIS A 26 -4.76 -3.13 -12.49
N GLY A 27 -3.77 -2.88 -13.35
CA GLY A 27 -2.38 -3.26 -13.10
C GLY A 27 -1.86 -2.68 -11.79
N LYS A 28 -2.13 -1.39 -11.52
CA LYS A 28 -1.73 -0.76 -10.27
C LYS A 28 -2.45 -1.33 -9.05
N ALA A 29 -3.74 -1.64 -9.17
CA ALA A 29 -4.50 -2.29 -8.10
C ALA A 29 -3.92 -3.68 -7.77
N ALA A 30 -3.54 -4.46 -8.78
CA ALA A 30 -2.91 -5.77 -8.59
C ALA A 30 -1.53 -5.64 -7.91
N GLU A 31 -0.70 -4.69 -8.34
CA GLU A 31 0.60 -4.41 -7.74
C GLU A 31 0.49 -4.04 -6.25
N LEU A 32 -0.47 -3.17 -5.89
CA LEU A 32 -0.71 -2.77 -4.51
C LEU A 32 -1.20 -3.93 -3.66
N ARG A 33 -2.13 -4.74 -4.17
CA ARG A 33 -2.63 -5.94 -3.47
C ARG A 33 -1.52 -6.96 -3.23
N ASN A 34 -0.66 -7.20 -4.21
CA ASN A 34 0.48 -8.09 -4.04
C ASN A 34 1.44 -7.57 -2.97
N SER A 35 1.71 -6.26 -2.97
CA SER A 35 2.57 -5.62 -1.97
C SER A 35 1.99 -5.73 -0.56
N ILE A 36 0.68 -5.50 -0.39
CA ILE A 36 -0.03 -5.69 0.89
C ILE A 36 0.09 -7.15 1.36
N THR A 37 -0.17 -8.12 0.48
CA THR A 37 -0.05 -9.54 0.82
C THR A 37 1.36 -9.88 1.31
N HIS A 38 2.40 -9.35 0.65
CA HIS A 38 3.78 -9.56 1.09
C HIS A 38 4.07 -8.93 2.45
N LEU A 39 3.59 -7.71 2.72
CA LEU A 39 3.77 -7.05 4.02
C LEU A 39 3.04 -7.79 5.14
N GLN A 40 1.79 -8.21 4.89
CA GLN A 40 1.02 -9.00 5.86
C GLN A 40 1.68 -10.35 6.17
N HIS A 41 2.27 -10.99 5.16
CA HIS A 41 3.06 -12.21 5.36
C HIS A 41 4.30 -11.93 6.23
N SER A 42 5.06 -10.87 5.91
CA SER A 42 6.22 -10.46 6.70
C SER A 42 5.85 -10.14 8.15
N ASN A 43 4.75 -9.42 8.39
CA ASN A 43 4.27 -9.14 9.75
C ASN A 43 3.96 -10.43 10.52
N LYS A 44 3.35 -11.42 9.86
CA LYS A 44 3.07 -12.72 10.47
C LYS A 44 4.37 -13.46 10.85
N GLU A 45 5.41 -13.35 10.04
CA GLU A 45 6.73 -13.93 10.33
C GLU A 45 7.45 -13.21 11.48
N LEU A 46 7.26 -11.89 11.62
CA LEU A 46 7.85 -11.07 12.69
C LEU A 46 7.11 -11.20 14.04
N GLN A 47 5.82 -11.55 14.00
CA GLN A 47 4.96 -11.59 15.18
C GLN A 47 5.51 -12.41 16.37
N PRO A 48 6.12 -13.60 16.19
CA PRO A 48 6.69 -14.36 17.30
C PRO A 48 7.79 -13.59 18.04
N PHE A 49 8.73 -13.01 17.31
CA PHE A 49 9.84 -12.23 17.88
C PHE A 49 9.34 -10.98 18.59
N ALA A 50 8.40 -10.27 17.98
CA ALA A 50 7.74 -9.11 18.60
C ALA A 50 7.04 -9.50 19.91
N THR A 51 6.41 -10.67 19.97
CA THR A 51 5.72 -11.17 21.17
C THR A 51 6.71 -11.60 22.26
N GLU A 52 7.89 -12.08 21.87
CA GLU A 52 9.00 -12.42 22.79
C GLU A 52 9.74 -11.18 23.34
N GLY A 53 9.39 -9.98 22.88
CA GLY A 53 9.91 -8.72 23.39
C GLY A 53 10.96 -8.04 22.50
N ASP A 54 11.14 -8.49 21.25
CA ASP A 54 11.99 -7.79 20.29
C ASP A 54 11.30 -6.50 19.82
N GLU A 55 11.76 -5.36 20.34
CA GLU A 55 11.24 -4.03 20.00
C GLU A 55 11.48 -3.65 18.53
N VAL A 56 12.57 -4.13 17.91
CA VAL A 56 12.83 -3.86 16.49
C VAL A 56 11.80 -4.54 15.62
N CYS A 57 11.41 -5.77 15.97
CA CYS A 57 10.34 -6.48 15.27
C CYS A 57 8.97 -5.82 15.49
N LYS A 58 8.70 -5.27 16.69
CA LYS A 58 7.46 -4.52 16.96
C LYS A 58 7.39 -3.24 16.12
N ASP A 59 8.46 -2.46 16.10
CA ASP A 59 8.55 -1.23 15.32
C ASP A 59 8.40 -1.53 13.83
N ALA A 60 9.05 -2.57 13.32
CA ALA A 60 8.92 -2.99 11.92
C ALA A 60 7.49 -3.40 11.54
N ILE A 61 6.77 -4.10 12.41
CA ILE A 61 5.35 -4.43 12.19
C ILE A 61 4.51 -3.16 12.12
N ALA A 62 4.70 -2.23 13.06
CA ALA A 62 3.95 -0.97 13.09
C ALA A 62 4.21 -0.12 11.83
N GLU A 63 5.47 0.01 11.40
CA GLU A 63 5.82 0.70 10.16
C GLU A 63 5.18 0.05 8.92
N ASN A 64 5.18 -1.28 8.87
CA ASN A 64 4.55 -2.03 7.78
C ASN A 64 3.03 -1.82 7.75
N GLU A 65 2.37 -1.78 8.90
CA GLU A 65 0.93 -1.50 9.02
C GLU A 65 0.59 -0.11 8.46
N GLU A 66 1.39 0.92 8.78
CA GLU A 66 1.18 2.24 8.18
C GLU A 66 1.37 2.23 6.65
N VAL A 67 2.29 1.41 6.13
CA VAL A 67 2.46 1.24 4.68
C VAL A 67 1.22 0.57 4.07
N VAL A 68 0.69 -0.47 4.72
CA VAL A 68 -0.53 -1.16 4.30
C VAL A 68 -1.70 -0.19 4.24
N ASP A 69 -1.95 0.60 5.29
CA ASP A 69 -3.04 1.59 5.34
C ASP A 69 -2.97 2.58 4.18
N ARG A 70 -1.76 3.07 3.87
CA ARG A 70 -1.53 3.97 2.73
C ARG A 70 -1.80 3.29 1.39
N MET A 71 -1.44 2.01 1.24
CA MET A 71 -1.69 1.24 0.02
C MET A 71 -3.19 0.94 -0.14
N GLU A 72 -3.89 0.61 0.93
CA GLU A 72 -5.34 0.40 0.93
C GLU A 72 -6.09 1.67 0.54
N HIS A 73 -5.70 2.82 1.08
CA HIS A 73 -6.26 4.11 0.67
C HIS A 73 -6.03 4.38 -0.84
N ARG A 74 -4.86 4.03 -1.38
CA ARG A 74 -4.61 4.15 -2.83
C ARG A 74 -5.49 3.20 -3.66
N ILE A 75 -5.80 2.01 -3.16
CA ILE A 75 -6.76 1.10 -3.80
C ILE A 75 -8.17 1.72 -3.81
N LEU A 76 -8.59 2.39 -2.75
CA LEU A 76 -9.87 3.12 -2.72
C LEU A 76 -9.92 4.23 -3.78
N LEU A 77 -8.82 4.98 -3.95
CA LEU A 77 -8.74 6.01 -4.99
C LEU A 77 -8.80 5.42 -6.41
N LEU A 78 -8.12 4.28 -6.63
CA LEU A 78 -8.21 3.55 -7.90
C LEU A 78 -9.64 3.08 -8.17
N ARG A 79 -10.32 2.56 -7.15
CA ARG A 79 -11.70 2.11 -7.24
C ARG A 79 -12.63 3.27 -7.60
N ALA A 80 -12.51 4.40 -6.92
CA ALA A 80 -13.31 5.60 -7.19
C ALA A 80 -13.11 6.12 -8.62
N GLU A 81 -11.88 6.07 -9.14
CA GLU A 81 -11.60 6.44 -10.54
C GLU A 81 -12.25 5.47 -11.54
N VAL A 82 -12.18 4.16 -11.29
CA VAL A 82 -12.81 3.14 -12.16
C VAL A 82 -14.33 3.29 -12.15
N GLU A 83 -14.94 3.43 -10.97
CA GLU A 83 -16.38 3.64 -10.81
C GLU A 83 -16.82 4.96 -11.48
N GLY A 84 -16.01 6.02 -11.37
CA GLY A 84 -16.25 7.30 -12.04
C GLY A 84 -16.24 7.23 -13.57
N ARG A 85 -15.62 6.19 -14.15
CA ARG A 85 -15.64 5.88 -15.59
C ARG A 85 -16.81 4.98 -16.00
N GLY A 86 -17.69 4.61 -15.06
CA GLY A 86 -18.88 3.79 -15.30
C GLY A 86 -18.61 2.28 -15.35
N MET A 87 -17.56 1.81 -14.66
CA MET A 87 -17.17 0.40 -14.61
C MET A 87 -17.20 -0.18 -13.20
#